data_AF-A0A1H9AY55-F1
#
_entry.id   AF-A0A1H9AY55-F1
#
_cell.length_a   1.000
_cell.length_b   1.000
_cell.length_c   1.000
_cell.angle_alpha   90.00
_cell.angle_beta   90.00
_cell.angle_gamma   90.00
#
_symmetry.space_group_name_H-M   'P 1'
#
loop_
_entity.id
_entity.type
_entity.pdbx_description
1 polymer ?
#
loop_
_entity_poly.entity_id
_entity_poly.type
_entity_poly.pdbx_seq_one_letter_code
_entity_poly.pdbx_strand_id
1 'polypeptide(L)'
;MSTWGTHWWRIVPLAAGLLVSVVASGISLFGMVPIVLWCVLARTWRSGFVVGMSLVAVHAWFVVPRQLGWSGPWVPSYIERFWLYAVVTAFVCAVGLAVQRWLLAGLGWLFAMIGSGFFITVVLLFDALEAKPRDEGVLPGPSGLQVVEGAGYCGSGNCSRDAVMTGDRAPEVVREHLESRGYMARSPERMCWAVGVVYTHEVCADMRTISADKVEVTWYIN
;
A
#
# COMPACT_ATOMS: atom_id res chain seq x y z
N MET A 1 24.34 26.94 -25.47
CA MET A 1 23.76 27.17 -24.14
C MET A 1 22.83 26.02 -23.82
N SER A 2 23.16 25.26 -22.77
CA SER A 2 22.48 24.01 -22.42
C SER A 2 21.06 24.27 -21.90
N THR A 3 20.06 23.69 -22.56
CA THR A 3 18.63 23.70 -22.17
C THR A 3 18.36 22.96 -20.85
N TRP A 4 19.39 22.42 -20.19
CA TRP A 4 19.28 21.71 -18.90
C TRP A 4 18.88 22.64 -17.74
N GLY A 5 19.24 23.92 -17.80
CA GLY A 5 18.95 24.88 -16.73
C GLY A 5 17.47 25.27 -16.58
N THR A 6 16.62 25.00 -17.59
CA THR A 6 15.22 25.45 -17.60
C THR A 6 14.22 24.37 -17.18
N HIS A 7 14.63 23.11 -17.13
CA HIS A 7 13.74 21.97 -16.85
C HIS A 7 14.09 21.17 -15.58
N TRP A 8 15.11 21.56 -14.82
CA TRP A 8 15.51 20.87 -13.58
C TRP A 8 14.35 20.68 -12.60
N TRP A 9 13.43 21.65 -12.52
CA TRP A 9 12.26 21.60 -11.63
C TRP A 9 11.26 20.49 -11.97
N ARG A 10 11.32 19.93 -13.20
CA ARG A 10 10.56 18.73 -13.59
C ARG A 10 11.30 17.45 -13.20
N ILE A 11 12.63 17.47 -13.30
CA ILE A 11 13.48 16.31 -13.01
C ILE A 11 13.44 15.96 -11.52
N VAL A 12 13.48 16.97 -10.64
CA VAL A 12 13.49 16.75 -9.19
C VAL A 12 12.27 15.94 -8.69
N PRO A 13 11.01 16.35 -8.92
CA PRO A 13 9.85 15.59 -8.46
C PRO A 13 9.74 14.23 -9.16
N LEU A 14 10.14 14.12 -10.43
CA LEU A 14 10.17 12.84 -11.14
C LEU A 14 11.17 11.86 -10.51
N ALA A 15 12.39 12.30 -10.26
CA ALA A 15 13.43 11.49 -9.64
C ALA A 15 13.03 11.09 -8.21
N ALA A 16 12.50 12.04 -7.43
CA ALA A 16 12.04 11.77 -6.06
C ALA A 16 10.87 10.77 -6.05
N GLY A 17 9.88 10.94 -6.92
CA GLY A 17 8.77 9.99 -7.06
C GLY A 17 9.26 8.60 -7.48
N LEU A 18 10.20 8.54 -8.43
CA LEU A 18 10.77 7.27 -8.89
C LEU A 18 11.51 6.56 -7.76
N LEU A 19 12.30 7.28 -6.96
CA LEU A 19 12.98 6.71 -5.79
C LEU A 19 11.97 6.11 -4.81
N VAL A 20 10.86 6.80 -4.53
CA VAL A 20 9.78 6.25 -3.69
C VAL A 20 9.15 5.01 -4.31
N SER A 21 8.92 5.00 -5.63
CA SER A 21 8.37 3.83 -6.32
C SER A 21 9.32 2.64 -6.34
N VAL A 22 10.63 2.84 -6.49
CA VAL A 22 11.64 1.76 -6.50
C VAL A 22 11.69 1.03 -5.16
N VAL A 23 11.46 1.74 -4.05
CA VAL A 23 11.40 1.14 -2.70
C VAL A 23 10.15 0.27 -2.51
N ALA A 24 9.19 0.32 -3.44
CA ALA A 24 7.95 -0.43 -3.35
C ALA A 24 7.72 -1.36 -4.55
N SER A 25 7.02 -2.47 -4.30
CA SER A 25 6.67 -3.46 -5.32
C SER A 25 5.97 -2.83 -6.54
N GLY A 26 6.09 -3.48 -7.71
CA GLY A 26 5.88 -2.89 -9.04
C GLY A 26 4.56 -2.14 -9.33
N ILE A 27 3.53 -2.30 -8.52
CA ILE A 27 2.26 -1.54 -8.63
C ILE A 27 2.43 -0.09 -8.12
N SER A 28 3.51 0.20 -7.39
CA SER A 28 3.90 1.54 -6.94
C SER A 28 4.15 2.54 -8.07
N LEU A 29 4.36 2.07 -9.31
CA LEU A 29 4.50 2.93 -10.48
C LEU A 29 3.21 3.67 -10.84
N PHE A 30 2.04 3.16 -10.43
CA PHE A 30 0.78 3.88 -10.60
C PHE A 30 0.81 5.26 -9.93
N GLY A 31 1.51 5.35 -8.79
CA GLY A 31 1.71 6.62 -8.07
C GLY A 31 2.47 7.69 -8.87
N MET A 32 3.25 7.29 -9.88
CA MET A 32 4.00 8.22 -10.73
C MET A 32 3.13 8.97 -11.73
N VAL A 33 1.99 8.40 -12.11
CA VAL A 33 1.09 8.96 -13.14
C VAL A 33 0.74 10.43 -12.86
N PRO A 34 0.21 10.81 -11.67
CA PRO A 34 -0.10 12.21 -11.39
C PRO A 34 1.15 13.11 -11.38
N ILE A 35 2.30 12.61 -10.91
CA ILE A 35 3.56 13.37 -10.86
C ILE A 35 4.05 13.70 -12.28
N VAL A 36 4.11 12.69 -13.15
CA VAL A 36 4.53 12.83 -14.55
C VAL A 36 3.62 13.81 -15.29
N LEU A 37 2.32 13.62 -15.15
CA LEU A 37 1.35 14.43 -15.87
C LEU A 37 1.34 15.87 -15.38
N TRP A 38 1.50 16.09 -14.08
CA TRP A 38 1.70 17.43 -13.56
C TRP A 38 2.97 18.10 -14.11
N CYS A 39 4.08 17.38 -14.18
CA CYS A 39 5.34 17.92 -14.72
C CYS A 39 5.23 18.34 -16.20
N VAL A 40 4.41 17.63 -16.99
CA VAL A 40 4.12 17.98 -18.39
C VAL A 40 3.19 19.19 -18.49
N LEU A 41 2.13 19.23 -17.68
CA LEU A 41 1.07 20.25 -17.77
C LEU A 41 1.44 21.58 -17.10
N ALA A 42 2.34 21.58 -16.12
CA ALA A 42 2.68 22.78 -15.36
C ALA A 42 3.30 23.86 -16.25
N ARG A 43 2.67 25.04 -16.26
CA ARG A 43 3.11 26.21 -17.06
C ARG A 43 4.20 27.06 -16.41
N THR A 44 4.33 26.99 -15.08
CA THR A 44 5.32 27.78 -14.34
C THR A 44 6.18 26.88 -13.47
N TRP A 45 7.45 27.25 -13.30
CA TRP A 45 8.37 26.48 -12.47
C TRP A 45 7.95 26.44 -11.00
N ARG A 46 7.37 27.53 -10.47
CA ARG A 46 6.92 27.60 -9.06
C ARG A 46 5.76 26.65 -8.80
N SER A 47 4.69 26.74 -9.60
CA SER A 47 3.53 25.84 -9.43
C SER A 47 3.90 24.39 -9.76
N GLY A 48 4.72 24.20 -10.80
CA GLY A 48 5.26 22.91 -11.20
C GLY A 48 5.99 22.21 -10.06
N PHE A 49 6.94 22.90 -9.44
CA PHE A 49 7.73 22.36 -8.34
C PHE A 49 6.90 22.14 -7.08
N VAL A 50 6.11 23.13 -6.63
CA VAL A 50 5.33 23.03 -5.37
C VAL A 50 4.32 21.89 -5.42
N VAL A 51 3.52 21.82 -6.49
CA VAL A 51 2.50 20.77 -6.63
C VAL A 51 3.18 19.43 -6.92
N GLY A 52 4.25 19.40 -7.73
CA GLY A 52 5.03 18.18 -7.97
C GLY A 52 5.59 17.56 -6.69
N MET A 53 6.20 18.37 -5.81
CA MET A 53 6.69 17.90 -4.51
C MET A 53 5.56 17.50 -3.56
N SER A 54 4.42 18.18 -3.62
CA SER A 54 3.24 17.79 -2.85
C SER A 54 2.73 16.41 -3.27
N LEU A 55 2.69 16.13 -4.58
CA LEU A 55 2.33 14.82 -5.11
C LEU A 55 3.35 13.74 -4.69
N VAL A 56 4.64 14.05 -4.71
CA VAL A 56 5.68 13.14 -4.19
C VAL A 56 5.48 12.85 -2.70
N ALA A 57 5.17 13.85 -1.90
CA ALA A 57 4.93 13.67 -0.46
C ALA A 57 3.69 12.79 -0.21
N VAL A 58 2.60 13.02 -0.96
CA VAL A 58 1.41 12.15 -0.91
C VAL A 58 1.78 10.72 -1.32
N HIS A 59 2.50 10.55 -2.42
CA HIS A 59 2.96 9.22 -2.88
C HIS A 59 3.80 8.50 -1.82
N ALA A 60 4.76 9.20 -1.22
CA ALA A 60 5.57 8.66 -0.13
C ALA A 60 4.72 8.22 1.06
N TRP A 61 3.71 9.00 1.46
CA TRP A 61 2.82 8.63 2.56
C TRP A 61 1.97 7.38 2.28
N PHE A 62 1.54 7.15 1.04
CA PHE A 62 0.80 5.92 0.67
C PHE A 62 1.69 4.67 0.53
N VAL A 63 3.00 4.86 0.38
CA VAL A 63 3.93 3.79 0.05
C VAL A 63 4.82 3.40 1.23
N VAL A 64 5.50 4.38 1.82
CA VAL A 64 6.58 4.16 2.78
C VAL A 64 6.12 3.51 4.09
N PRO A 65 5.05 3.98 4.77
CA PRO A 65 4.64 3.41 6.06
C PRO A 65 4.42 1.89 6.01
N ARG A 66 3.79 1.37 4.94
CA ARG A 66 3.56 -0.07 4.79
C ARG A 66 4.86 -0.85 4.57
N GLN A 67 5.82 -0.29 3.83
CA GLN A 67 7.14 -0.93 3.65
C GLN A 67 7.94 -0.96 4.96
N LEU A 68 7.71 0.01 5.84
CA LEU A 68 8.28 0.06 7.18
C LEU A 68 7.52 -0.80 8.20
N GLY A 69 6.46 -1.53 7.79
CA GLY A 69 5.66 -2.35 8.68
C GLY A 69 4.79 -1.56 9.66
N TRP A 70 4.51 -0.28 9.39
CA TRP A 70 3.68 0.54 10.26
C TRP A 70 2.22 0.09 10.21
N SER A 71 1.52 0.27 11.32
CA SER A 71 0.11 -0.07 11.49
C SER A 71 -0.69 1.10 12.10
N GLY A 72 -2.01 1.01 12.05
CA GLY A 72 -2.92 1.97 12.69
C GLY A 72 -3.74 2.83 11.71
N PRO A 73 -4.60 3.71 12.25
CA PRO A 73 -5.64 4.43 11.50
C PRO A 73 -5.09 5.54 10.59
N TRP A 74 -3.79 5.79 10.61
CA TRP A 74 -3.12 6.81 9.79
C TRP A 74 -2.28 6.20 8.66
N VAL A 75 -2.23 4.86 8.59
CA VAL A 75 -1.49 4.13 7.56
C VAL A 75 -2.49 3.74 6.47
N PRO A 76 -2.34 4.24 5.23
CA PRO A 76 -3.26 3.89 4.16
C PRO A 76 -3.30 2.39 3.88
N SER A 77 -4.50 1.83 3.71
CA SER A 77 -4.67 0.44 3.30
C SER A 77 -4.25 0.25 1.84
N TYR A 78 -4.03 -1.00 1.43
CA TYR A 78 -3.66 -1.30 0.05
C TYR A 78 -4.74 -0.85 -0.94
N ILE A 79 -6.01 -1.03 -0.57
CA ILE A 79 -7.17 -0.64 -1.39
C ILE A 79 -7.27 0.89 -1.51
N GLU A 80 -7.00 1.62 -0.42
CA GLU A 80 -6.97 3.09 -0.42
C GLU A 80 -5.92 3.69 -1.35
N ARG A 81 -4.82 2.97 -1.62
CA ARG A 81 -3.83 3.41 -2.59
C ARG A 81 -4.39 3.62 -4.00
N PHE A 82 -5.51 3.00 -4.35
CA PHE A 82 -6.07 3.12 -5.69
C PHE A 82 -7.09 4.26 -5.77
N TRP A 83 -8.12 4.24 -4.94
CA TRP A 83 -9.16 5.27 -4.97
C TRP A 83 -8.76 6.54 -4.21
N LEU A 84 -8.30 6.43 -2.95
CA LEU A 84 -8.04 7.60 -2.10
C LEU A 84 -6.84 8.38 -2.61
N TYR A 85 -5.77 7.70 -3.03
CA TYR A 85 -4.63 8.33 -3.68
C TYR A 85 -5.06 9.11 -4.93
N ALA A 86 -5.89 8.51 -5.79
CA ALA A 86 -6.39 9.18 -6.99
C ALA A 86 -7.21 10.42 -6.66
N VAL A 87 -8.08 10.36 -5.63
CA VAL A 87 -8.87 11.50 -5.16
C VAL A 87 -7.97 12.62 -4.60
N VAL A 88 -7.03 12.29 -3.72
CA VAL A 88 -6.13 13.27 -3.08
C VAL A 88 -5.22 13.92 -4.12
N THR A 89 -4.64 13.15 -5.02
CA THR A 89 -3.77 13.70 -6.07
C THR A 89 -4.56 14.51 -7.10
N ALA A 90 -5.78 14.11 -7.45
CA ALA A 90 -6.67 14.92 -8.27
C ALA A 90 -7.01 16.24 -7.59
N PHE A 91 -7.29 16.24 -6.28
CA PHE A 91 -7.52 17.46 -5.52
C PHE A 91 -6.29 18.40 -5.53
N VAL A 92 -5.11 17.87 -5.25
CA VAL A 92 -3.84 18.62 -5.30
C VAL A 92 -3.59 19.22 -6.70
N CYS A 93 -3.82 18.44 -7.76
CA CYS A 93 -3.74 18.91 -9.14
C CYS A 93 -4.81 19.98 -9.45
N ALA A 94 -6.04 19.82 -8.96
CA ALA A 94 -7.13 20.78 -9.16
C ALA A 94 -6.81 22.14 -8.55
N VAL A 95 -6.27 22.17 -7.34
CA VAL A 95 -5.77 23.40 -6.69
C VAL A 95 -4.67 24.04 -7.53
N GLY A 96 -3.71 23.25 -8.01
CA GLY A 96 -2.66 23.74 -8.90
C GLY A 96 -3.17 24.33 -10.21
N LEU A 97 -4.18 23.71 -10.83
CA LEU A 97 -4.84 24.19 -12.05
C LEU A 97 -5.66 25.46 -11.80
N ALA A 98 -6.33 25.56 -10.65
CA ALA A 98 -7.08 26.74 -10.25
C ALA A 98 -6.15 27.95 -10.10
N VAL A 99 -4.99 27.78 -9.45
CA VAL A 99 -3.95 28.83 -9.34
C VAL A 99 -3.45 29.26 -10.72
N GLN A 100 -3.38 28.34 -11.69
CA GLN A 100 -3.00 28.63 -13.07
C GLN A 100 -4.15 29.12 -13.96
N ARG A 101 -5.36 29.33 -13.39
CA ARG A 101 -6.58 29.75 -14.11
C ARG A 101 -6.94 28.85 -15.29
N TRP A 102 -6.67 27.54 -15.19
CA TRP A 102 -6.83 26.57 -16.29
C TRP A 102 -7.64 25.33 -15.89
N LEU A 103 -8.47 25.45 -14.85
CA LEU A 103 -9.25 24.34 -14.28
C LEU A 103 -10.11 23.61 -15.33
N LEU A 104 -10.83 24.36 -16.18
CA LEU A 104 -11.77 23.80 -17.15
C LEU A 104 -11.08 22.88 -18.18
N ALA A 105 -9.86 23.22 -18.58
CA ALA A 105 -9.12 22.43 -19.57
C ALA A 105 -8.48 21.18 -18.96
N GLY A 106 -8.23 21.17 -17.65
CA GLY A 106 -7.72 19.99 -16.93
C GLY A 106 -8.81 19.09 -16.35
N LEU A 107 -10.09 19.46 -16.45
CA LEU A 107 -11.19 18.77 -15.77
C LEU A 107 -11.38 17.33 -16.25
N GLY A 108 -11.33 17.10 -17.57
CA GLY A 108 -11.46 15.76 -18.14
C GLY A 108 -10.37 14.81 -17.64
N TRP A 109 -9.14 15.32 -17.49
CA TRP A 109 -8.02 14.57 -16.92
C TRP A 109 -8.22 14.22 -15.45
N LEU A 110 -8.71 15.17 -14.62
CA LEU A 110 -9.01 14.91 -13.21
C LEU A 110 -10.08 13.82 -13.05
N PHE A 111 -11.15 13.86 -13.85
CA PHE A 111 -12.17 12.83 -13.86
C PHE A 111 -11.62 11.47 -14.30
N ALA A 112 -10.76 11.44 -15.33
CA ALA A 112 -10.12 10.21 -15.78
C ALA A 112 -9.24 9.58 -14.69
N MET A 113 -8.46 10.39 -13.97
CA MET A 113 -7.66 9.89 -12.82
C MET A 113 -8.55 9.26 -11.75
N ILE A 114 -9.55 10.01 -11.28
CA ILE A 114 -10.46 9.53 -10.23
C ILE A 114 -11.15 8.26 -10.70
N GLY A 115 -11.75 8.28 -11.89
CA GLY A 115 -12.45 7.14 -12.49
C GLY A 115 -11.56 5.91 -12.61
N SER A 116 -10.31 6.07 -13.06
CA SER A 116 -9.35 4.96 -13.14
C SER A 116 -9.01 4.37 -11.77
N GLY A 117 -8.81 5.22 -10.75
CA GLY A 117 -8.54 4.78 -9.38
C GLY A 117 -9.70 3.97 -8.81
N PHE A 118 -10.93 4.45 -8.96
CA PHE A 118 -12.13 3.70 -8.55
C PHE A 118 -12.30 2.41 -9.34
N PHE A 119 -12.11 2.43 -10.66
CA PHE A 119 -12.22 1.23 -11.49
C PHE A 119 -11.23 0.14 -11.07
N ILE A 120 -9.95 0.49 -10.87
CA ILE A 120 -8.94 -0.46 -10.38
C ILE A 120 -9.32 -0.99 -9.00
N THR A 121 -9.81 -0.12 -8.12
CA THR A 121 -10.27 -0.51 -6.77
C THR A 121 -11.38 -1.55 -6.86
N VAL A 122 -12.38 -1.35 -7.73
CA VAL A 122 -13.48 -2.28 -7.93
C VAL A 122 -12.96 -3.64 -8.43
N VAL A 123 -12.09 -3.64 -9.45
CA VAL A 123 -11.50 -4.88 -9.99
C VAL A 123 -10.73 -5.64 -8.89
N LEU A 124 -9.93 -4.95 -8.08
CA LEU A 124 -9.18 -5.58 -7.00
C LEU A 124 -10.07 -6.07 -5.85
N LEU A 125 -11.15 -5.38 -5.55
CA LEU A 125 -12.13 -5.84 -4.56
C LEU A 125 -12.81 -7.12 -5.03
N PHE A 126 -13.19 -7.21 -6.30
CA PHE A 126 -13.74 -8.46 -6.87
C PHE A 126 -12.72 -9.60 -6.82
N ASP A 127 -11.47 -9.37 -7.21
CA ASP A 127 -10.39 -10.36 -7.10
C ASP A 127 -10.17 -10.80 -5.64
N ALA A 128 -10.19 -9.87 -4.70
CA ALA A 128 -10.00 -10.15 -3.27
C ALA A 128 -11.14 -10.96 -2.64
N LEU A 129 -12.36 -10.89 -3.17
CA LEU A 129 -13.47 -11.74 -2.70
C LEU A 129 -13.29 -13.21 -3.08
N GLU A 130 -12.55 -13.49 -4.15
CA GLU A 130 -12.34 -14.84 -4.69
C GLU A 130 -10.95 -15.40 -4.33
N ALA A 131 -9.99 -14.54 -3.99
CA ALA A 131 -8.60 -14.91 -3.74
C ALA A 131 -8.32 -15.19 -2.26
N LYS A 132 -7.41 -16.15 -2.01
CA LYS A 132 -6.83 -16.35 -0.68
C LYS A 132 -6.06 -15.11 -0.23
N PRO A 133 -6.05 -14.81 1.09
CA PRO A 133 -5.18 -13.78 1.61
C PRO A 133 -3.74 -14.08 1.19
N ARG A 134 -3.00 -13.02 0.83
CA ARG A 134 -1.62 -13.15 0.36
C ARG A 134 -0.71 -13.37 1.57
N ASP A 135 0.46 -12.76 1.57
CA ASP A 135 1.43 -12.95 2.65
C ASP A 135 1.10 -12.10 3.87
N GLU A 136 0.49 -10.92 3.67
CA GLU A 136 0.04 -9.94 4.68
C GLU A 136 1.00 -9.66 5.86
N GLY A 137 2.29 -9.97 5.72
CA GLY A 137 3.27 -9.86 6.80
C GLY A 137 3.39 -11.09 7.70
N VAL A 138 2.57 -12.12 7.50
CA VAL A 138 2.74 -13.47 8.07
C VAL A 138 3.82 -14.24 7.33
N LEU A 139 3.88 -14.05 6.00
CA LEU A 139 4.93 -14.58 5.14
C LEU A 139 5.82 -13.45 4.57
N PRO A 140 7.10 -13.74 4.26
CA PRO A 140 7.84 -14.97 4.59
C PRO A 140 7.98 -15.14 6.10
N GLY A 141 7.90 -16.39 6.57
CA GLY A 141 8.03 -16.70 8.00
C GLY A 141 9.41 -16.35 8.57
N PRO A 142 9.57 -16.39 9.91
CA PRO A 142 10.81 -16.04 10.56
C PRO A 142 11.98 -16.94 10.12
N SER A 143 13.16 -16.33 10.02
CA SER A 143 14.39 -17.07 9.72
C SER A 143 14.64 -18.15 10.76
N GLY A 144 14.90 -19.37 10.32
CA GLY A 144 15.21 -20.51 11.20
C GLY A 144 14.03 -21.45 11.47
N LEU A 145 12.82 -21.11 11.01
CA LEU A 145 11.71 -22.06 10.98
C LEU A 145 11.53 -22.62 9.56
N GLN A 146 11.24 -23.91 9.48
CA GLN A 146 10.76 -24.54 8.27
C GLN A 146 9.27 -24.21 8.11
N VAL A 147 8.91 -23.54 7.02
CA VAL A 147 7.53 -23.17 6.71
C VAL A 147 6.99 -24.13 5.67
N VAL A 148 5.89 -24.79 5.97
CA VAL A 148 5.12 -25.61 5.05
C VAL A 148 3.75 -24.96 4.89
N GLU A 149 3.50 -24.40 3.71
CA GLU A 149 2.18 -23.84 3.40
C GLU A 149 1.14 -24.96 3.31
N GLY A 150 0.00 -24.72 3.96
CA GLY A 150 -1.15 -25.60 3.90
C GLY A 150 -2.02 -25.35 2.67
N ALA A 151 -3.15 -26.03 2.62
CA ALA A 151 -4.03 -25.97 1.47
C ALA A 151 -4.79 -24.64 1.37
N GLY A 152 -4.96 -23.90 2.47
CA GLY A 152 -5.86 -22.75 2.59
C GLY A 152 -7.34 -23.14 2.39
N TYR A 153 -8.24 -22.24 2.76
CA TYR A 153 -9.67 -22.46 2.58
C TYR A 153 -10.37 -21.18 2.11
N CYS A 154 -11.21 -21.29 1.08
CA CYS A 154 -12.13 -20.25 0.63
C CYS A 154 -13.56 -20.82 0.65
N GLY A 155 -14.45 -20.15 1.38
CA GLY A 155 -15.85 -20.56 1.54
C GLY A 155 -16.80 -19.37 1.41
N SER A 156 -18.04 -19.54 1.87
CA SER A 156 -19.14 -18.57 1.75
C SER A 156 -18.89 -17.21 2.44
N GLY A 157 -18.02 -16.39 1.82
CA GLY A 157 -17.73 -15.02 2.23
C GLY A 157 -16.41 -14.80 2.97
N ASN A 158 -15.55 -15.81 3.14
CA ASN A 158 -14.20 -15.57 3.64
C ASN A 158 -13.17 -16.57 3.09
N CYS A 159 -11.95 -16.08 2.92
CA CYS A 159 -10.78 -16.85 2.55
C CYS A 159 -9.72 -16.77 3.65
N SER A 160 -9.06 -17.89 3.86
CA SER A 160 -7.96 -18.05 4.82
C SER A 160 -6.82 -18.80 4.16
N ARG A 161 -5.62 -18.55 4.66
CA ARG A 161 -4.41 -19.29 4.31
C ARG A 161 -3.78 -19.78 5.61
N ASP A 162 -3.25 -20.98 5.57
CA ASP A 162 -2.63 -21.64 6.70
C ASP A 162 -1.21 -22.05 6.35
N ALA A 163 -0.34 -22.05 7.36
CA ALA A 163 1.01 -22.54 7.26
C ALA A 163 1.42 -23.20 8.57
N VAL A 164 2.15 -24.31 8.45
CA VAL A 164 2.76 -25.00 9.57
C VAL A 164 4.24 -24.60 9.63
N MET A 165 4.65 -24.02 10.75
CA MET A 165 6.02 -23.62 11.00
C MET A 165 6.65 -24.54 12.05
N THR A 166 7.80 -25.15 11.70
CA THR A 166 8.49 -26.12 12.55
C THR A 166 9.92 -25.67 12.84
N GLY A 167 10.37 -25.78 14.08
CA GLY A 167 11.71 -25.41 14.54
C GLY A 167 11.72 -25.06 16.03
N ASP A 168 12.90 -24.77 16.58
CA ASP A 168 13.06 -24.53 18.02
C ASP A 168 12.23 -23.32 18.51
N ARG A 169 11.40 -23.53 19.54
CA ARG A 169 10.51 -22.51 20.12
C ARG A 169 9.63 -21.85 19.06
N ALA A 170 9.09 -22.66 18.14
CA ALA A 170 8.31 -22.15 17.01
C ALA A 170 7.16 -21.21 17.43
N PRO A 171 6.34 -21.50 18.47
CA PRO A 171 5.27 -20.60 18.89
C PRO A 171 5.77 -19.22 19.34
N GLU A 172 6.88 -19.16 20.07
CA GLU A 172 7.47 -17.92 20.56
C GLU A 172 8.09 -17.11 19.42
N VAL A 173 8.86 -17.77 18.55
CA VAL A 173 9.53 -17.13 17.41
C VAL A 173 8.51 -16.57 16.41
N VAL A 174 7.42 -17.29 16.16
CA VAL A 174 6.33 -16.78 15.30
C VAL A 174 5.62 -15.60 15.93
N ARG A 175 5.35 -15.63 17.24
CA ARG A 175 4.72 -14.50 17.94
C ARG A 175 5.58 -13.25 17.86
N GLU A 176 6.87 -13.36 18.18
CA GLU A 176 7.84 -12.26 18.06
C GLU A 176 7.91 -11.73 16.62
N HIS A 177 7.87 -12.62 15.63
CA HIS A 177 7.82 -12.23 14.22
C HIS A 177 6.59 -11.38 13.91
N LEU A 178 5.40 -11.83 14.29
CA LEU A 178 4.16 -11.09 14.06
C LEU A 178 4.15 -9.74 14.79
N GLU A 179 4.62 -9.68 16.04
CA GLU A 179 4.77 -8.42 16.78
C GLU A 179 5.71 -7.44 16.07
N SER A 180 6.84 -7.93 15.54
CA SER A 180 7.78 -7.10 14.76
C SER A 180 7.16 -6.54 13.47
N ARG A 181 6.07 -7.15 12.99
CA ARG A 181 5.28 -6.73 11.83
C ARG A 181 4.08 -5.86 12.21
N GLY A 182 3.94 -5.50 13.48
CA GLY A 182 2.89 -4.64 13.99
C GLY A 182 1.58 -5.36 14.29
N TYR A 183 1.56 -6.69 14.35
CA TYR A 183 0.42 -7.43 14.87
C TYR A 183 0.34 -7.27 16.40
N MET A 184 -0.88 -7.08 16.89
CA MET A 184 -1.16 -6.91 18.31
C MET A 184 -2.03 -8.08 18.78
N ALA A 185 -1.72 -8.63 19.95
CA ALA A 185 -2.53 -9.71 20.55
C ALA A 185 -3.96 -9.21 20.84
N ARG A 186 -4.96 -9.91 20.29
CA ARG A 186 -6.37 -9.78 20.65
C ARG A 186 -6.78 -10.85 21.66
N SER A 187 -6.16 -12.03 21.55
CA SER A 187 -6.26 -13.15 22.49
C SER A 187 -4.90 -13.88 22.55
N PRO A 188 -4.70 -14.85 23.45
CA PRO A 188 -3.45 -15.62 23.52
C PRO A 188 -3.08 -16.34 22.21
N GLU A 189 -4.09 -16.72 21.42
CA GLU A 189 -3.94 -17.46 20.17
C GLU A 189 -4.21 -16.57 18.93
N ARG A 190 -4.71 -15.35 19.09
CA ARG A 190 -5.07 -14.48 17.97
C ARG A 190 -4.33 -13.16 18.04
N MET A 191 -3.62 -12.84 16.96
CA MET A 191 -2.98 -11.54 16.77
C MET A 191 -3.57 -10.87 15.54
N CYS A 192 -3.81 -9.57 15.59
CA CYS A 192 -4.34 -8.83 14.45
C CYS A 192 -3.52 -7.57 14.15
N TRP A 193 -3.41 -7.27 12.87
CA TRP A 193 -2.82 -6.06 12.33
C TRP A 193 -3.91 -5.30 11.59
N ALA A 194 -4.04 -4.00 11.84
CA ALA A 194 -5.05 -3.16 11.21
C ALA A 194 -4.42 -1.92 10.59
N VAL A 195 -4.84 -1.60 9.37
CA VAL A 195 -4.49 -0.39 8.62
C VAL A 195 -5.72 0.20 7.97
N GLY A 196 -5.62 1.44 7.49
CA GLY A 196 -6.68 2.11 6.75
C GLY A 196 -7.05 3.44 7.40
N VAL A 197 -7.18 4.47 6.56
CA VAL A 197 -7.54 5.82 6.98
C VAL A 197 -9.07 6.02 6.97
N VAL A 198 -9.72 5.49 5.94
CA VAL A 198 -11.16 5.58 5.70
C VAL A 198 -11.81 4.20 5.79
N TYR A 199 -11.15 3.17 5.24
CA TYR A 199 -11.58 1.79 5.26
C TYR A 199 -10.58 0.96 6.03
N THR A 200 -10.97 0.49 7.21
CA THR A 200 -10.16 -0.39 8.04
C THR A 200 -10.04 -1.76 7.37
N HIS A 201 -8.81 -2.14 7.09
CA HIS A 201 -8.42 -3.45 6.63
C HIS A 201 -7.70 -4.15 7.79
N GLU A 202 -8.35 -5.15 8.38
CA GLU A 202 -7.82 -5.92 9.49
C GLU A 202 -7.42 -7.31 9.00
N VAL A 203 -6.20 -7.73 9.33
CA VAL A 203 -5.69 -9.07 9.08
C VAL A 203 -5.44 -9.71 10.43
N CYS A 204 -6.07 -10.86 10.68
CA CYS A 204 -5.86 -11.62 11.89
C CYS A 204 -5.13 -12.93 11.57
N ALA A 205 -4.21 -13.31 12.45
CA ALA A 205 -3.48 -14.56 12.44
C ALA A 205 -3.80 -15.32 13.74
N ASP A 206 -4.42 -16.48 13.56
CA ASP A 206 -4.68 -17.47 14.61
C ASP A 206 -3.49 -18.45 14.67
N MET A 207 -2.82 -18.48 15.81
CA MET A 207 -1.67 -19.32 16.12
C MET A 207 -2.12 -20.48 17.01
N ARG A 208 -2.13 -21.69 16.45
CA ARG A 208 -2.41 -22.91 17.18
C ARG A 208 -1.12 -23.64 17.51
N THR A 209 -0.78 -23.71 18.79
CA THR A 209 0.40 -24.45 19.25
C THR A 209 0.11 -25.95 19.21
N ILE A 210 0.87 -26.69 18.39
CA ILE A 210 0.76 -28.15 18.30
C ILE A 210 1.76 -28.79 19.28
N SER A 211 2.99 -28.29 19.29
CA SER A 211 4.08 -28.69 20.18
C SER A 211 5.06 -27.53 20.36
N ALA A 212 6.05 -27.68 21.25
CA ALA A 212 7.06 -26.64 21.51
C ALA A 212 7.91 -26.29 20.27
N ASP A 213 8.01 -27.22 19.33
CA ASP A 213 8.75 -27.10 18.08
C ASP A 213 7.85 -26.91 16.85
N LYS A 214 6.52 -26.80 17.02
CA LYS A 214 5.58 -26.76 15.90
C LYS A 214 4.36 -25.89 16.19
N VAL A 215 4.10 -24.95 15.30
CA VAL A 215 2.94 -24.06 15.35
C VAL A 215 2.23 -24.03 14.00
N GLU A 216 0.91 -24.06 14.03
CA GLU A 216 0.06 -23.83 12.87
C GLU A 216 -0.43 -22.38 12.94
N VAL A 217 -0.28 -21.65 11.85
CA VAL A 217 -0.68 -20.25 11.72
C VAL A 217 -1.70 -20.14 10.60
N THR A 218 -2.92 -19.73 10.94
CA THR A 218 -3.98 -19.50 9.96
C THR A 218 -4.32 -18.02 9.97
N TRP A 219 -4.24 -17.36 8.81
CA TRP A 219 -4.58 -15.95 8.70
C TRP A 219 -5.70 -15.70 7.70
N TYR A 220 -6.45 -14.65 7.98
CA TYR A 220 -7.62 -14.23 7.23
C TYR A 220 -7.79 -12.71 7.32
N ILE A 221 -8.50 -12.16 6.34
CA ILE A 221 -8.87 -10.75 6.30
C ILE A 221 -10.28 -10.63 6.87
N ASN A 222 -10.51 -9.62 7.70
CA ASN A 222 -11.79 -9.34 8.34
C ASN A 222 -12.37 -8.00 7.85
#